data_AF-A0A9D7GZV6-F1
#
_entry.id   AF-A0A9D7GZV6-F1
#
_cell.length_a   1.000
_cell.length_b   1.000
_cell.length_c   1.000
_cell.angle_alpha   90.00
_cell.angle_beta   90.00
_cell.angle_gamma   90.00
#
_symmetry.space_group_name_H-M   'P 1'
#
loop_
_entity.id
_entity.type
_entity.pdbx_description
1 polymer ?
#
loop_
_entity_poly.entity_id
_entity_poly.type
_entity_poly.pdbx_seq_one_letter_code
_entity_poly.pdbx_strand_id
1 'polypeptide(L)'
;MSLKGRLTLVGTLAVLLATPRAALADEIAPQARRVAFTFDSRIGYGATFTTGQPFLGAGTGLAVGMTLPSRFHFELGALAHLGSAKAAVGPGATFHARYASFLGLAGAGYDWSLARALVLRPSLVAGGILIAGSTQVGTERERDVRPLFLVGPSLACLVRFGRFHAGADATAFFVPARVAAPVATTYALFGFEQ
;
A
#
# COMPACT_ATOMS: atom_id res chain seq x y z
N MET A 1 20.94 3.75 -1.44
CA MET A 1 19.58 3.53 -2.02
C MET A 1 19.59 2.21 -2.79
N SER A 2 18.75 1.24 -2.41
CA SER A 2 18.81 -0.13 -2.97
C SER A 2 18.29 -0.19 -4.43
N LEU A 3 18.82 -1.12 -5.23
CA LEU A 3 18.45 -1.33 -6.64
C LEU A 3 16.93 -1.51 -6.83
N LYS A 4 16.25 -2.08 -5.83
CA LYS A 4 14.81 -2.29 -5.83
C LYS A 4 14.03 -0.98 -5.71
N GLY A 5 14.52 -0.03 -4.91
CA GLY A 5 13.93 1.30 -4.80
C GLY A 5 14.06 2.14 -6.07
N ARG A 6 15.11 1.88 -6.89
CA ARG A 6 15.26 2.52 -8.20
C ARG A 6 14.24 1.99 -9.22
N LEU A 7 13.94 0.69 -9.19
CA LEU A 7 12.96 0.07 -10.10
C LEU A 7 11.53 0.56 -9.86
N THR A 8 11.12 0.71 -8.61
CA THR A 8 9.79 1.25 -8.27
C THR A 8 9.68 2.70 -8.73
N LEU A 9 10.70 3.52 -8.47
CA LEU A 9 10.72 4.92 -8.87
C LEU A 9 10.69 5.09 -10.40
N VAL A 10 11.44 4.26 -11.14
CA VAL A 10 11.46 4.27 -12.60
C VAL A 10 10.13 3.79 -13.18
N GLY A 11 9.50 2.77 -12.59
CA GLY A 11 8.15 2.32 -13.00
C GLY A 11 7.11 3.42 -12.82
N THR A 12 7.11 4.11 -11.68
CA THR A 12 6.22 5.24 -11.43
C THR A 12 6.49 6.41 -12.38
N LEU A 13 7.77 6.71 -12.66
CA LEU A 13 8.15 7.77 -13.60
C LEU A 13 7.73 7.44 -15.03
N ALA A 14 7.88 6.18 -15.46
CA ALA A 14 7.48 5.74 -16.80
C ALA A 14 5.96 5.83 -17.00
N VAL A 15 5.16 5.50 -15.98
CA VAL A 15 3.70 5.66 -16.05
C VAL A 15 3.30 7.13 -16.03
N LEU A 16 3.94 7.97 -15.21
CA LEU A 16 3.74 9.43 -15.21
C LEU A 16 4.10 10.07 -16.55
N LEU A 17 5.16 9.59 -17.21
CA LEU A 17 5.60 10.08 -18.52
C LEU A 17 4.75 9.56 -19.68
N ALA A 18 4.18 8.36 -19.54
CA ALA A 18 3.26 7.78 -20.52
C ALA A 18 1.81 8.31 -20.37
N THR A 19 1.51 9.06 -19.30
CA THR A 19 0.19 9.68 -19.14
C THR A 19 0.04 10.79 -20.17
N PRO A 20 -0.93 10.73 -21.10
CA PRO A 20 -1.01 11.65 -22.22
C PRO A 20 -1.21 13.10 -21.74
N ARG A 21 -0.25 13.97 -22.06
CA ARG A 21 -0.31 15.42 -21.78
C ARG A 21 -1.57 16.11 -22.31
N ALA A 22 -2.27 15.50 -23.28
CA ALA A 22 -3.53 15.99 -23.81
C ALA A 22 -4.69 15.97 -22.79
N ALA A 23 -4.64 15.09 -21.77
CA ALA A 23 -5.66 15.05 -20.71
C ALA A 23 -5.50 16.17 -19.66
N LEU A 24 -4.40 16.93 -19.70
CA LEU A 24 -4.14 18.03 -18.76
C LEU A 24 -4.71 19.39 -19.23
N ALA A 25 -5.20 19.48 -20.46
CA ALA A 25 -5.59 20.76 -21.06
C ALA A 25 -7.07 21.15 -20.88
N ASP A 26 -7.98 20.20 -20.63
CA ASP A 26 -9.41 20.41 -20.92
C ASP A 26 -10.39 20.51 -19.73
N GLU A 27 -9.96 20.55 -18.47
CA GLU A 27 -10.92 20.79 -17.36
C GLU A 27 -10.61 22.05 -16.55
N ILE A 28 -11.05 23.18 -17.12
CA ILE A 28 -11.18 24.47 -16.46
C ILE A 28 -12.65 24.64 -16.03
N ALA A 29 -13.01 24.08 -14.88
CA ALA A 29 -14.17 24.55 -14.12
C ALA A 29 -14.03 24.16 -12.65
N PRO A 30 -14.15 25.11 -11.69
CA PRO A 30 -14.31 24.77 -10.29
C PRO A 30 -15.71 24.17 -10.10
N GLN A 31 -15.84 22.86 -10.28
CA GLN A 31 -17.09 22.18 -9.95
C GLN A 31 -17.34 22.38 -8.45
N ALA A 32 -18.52 22.93 -8.11
CA ALA A 32 -19.02 22.97 -6.75
C ALA A 32 -18.84 21.57 -6.15
N ARG A 33 -17.97 21.45 -5.13
CA ARG A 33 -17.48 20.16 -4.64
C ARG A 33 -18.66 19.32 -4.17
N ARG A 34 -19.08 18.37 -5.00
CA ARG A 34 -19.97 17.29 -4.62
C ARG A 34 -19.18 16.24 -3.85
N VAL A 35 -19.89 15.34 -3.18
CA VAL A 35 -19.27 14.11 -2.69
C VAL A 35 -18.73 13.36 -3.90
N ALA A 36 -17.47 12.96 -3.83
CA ALA A 36 -16.79 12.26 -4.91
C ALA A 36 -16.43 10.86 -4.47
N PHE A 37 -16.70 9.86 -5.31
CA PHE A 37 -16.35 8.47 -5.02
C PHE A 37 -15.08 8.09 -5.77
N THR A 38 -14.19 7.34 -5.14
CA THR A 38 -12.96 6.87 -5.78
C THR A 38 -12.89 5.36 -5.80
N PHE A 39 -12.33 4.83 -6.89
CA PHE A 39 -12.04 3.42 -7.05
C PHE A 39 -10.56 3.27 -7.42
N ASP A 40 -9.80 2.64 -6.54
CA ASP A 40 -8.34 2.58 -6.65
C ASP A 40 -7.87 1.13 -6.75
N SER A 41 -6.99 0.88 -7.70
CA SER A 41 -6.17 -0.33 -7.76
C SER A 41 -4.80 -0.07 -7.14
N ARG A 42 -4.30 -1.07 -6.43
CA ARG A 42 -3.04 -1.03 -5.68
C ARG A 42 -2.13 -2.13 -6.17
N ILE A 43 -0.90 -1.78 -6.53
CA ILE A 43 0.13 -2.78 -6.86
C ILE A 43 1.42 -2.32 -6.20
N GLY A 44 2.08 -3.20 -5.44
CA GLY A 44 3.25 -2.79 -4.69
C GLY A 44 3.87 -3.90 -3.87
N TYR A 45 4.43 -3.50 -2.73
CA TYR A 45 5.15 -4.40 -1.83
C TYR A 45 4.74 -4.13 -0.37
N GLY A 46 4.61 -5.20 0.40
CA GLY A 46 4.45 -5.17 1.84
C GLY A 46 5.65 -5.79 2.52
N ALA A 47 6.18 -5.10 3.53
CA ALA A 47 7.21 -5.60 4.44
C ALA A 47 6.59 -5.75 5.83
N THR A 48 6.53 -6.98 6.33
CA THR A 48 6.11 -7.23 7.72
C THR A 48 7.33 -7.62 8.52
N PHE A 49 7.65 -6.85 9.56
CA PHE A 49 8.71 -7.19 10.50
C PHE A 49 8.07 -7.97 11.64
N THR A 50 7.96 -9.30 11.51
CA THR A 50 7.52 -10.12 12.64
C THR A 50 8.68 -10.29 13.63
N THR A 51 8.37 -10.62 14.89
CA THR A 51 9.38 -10.94 15.92
C THR A 51 10.26 -12.14 15.56
N GLY A 52 9.92 -12.88 14.50
CA GLY A 52 10.73 -13.97 13.96
C GLY A 52 11.64 -13.50 12.83
N GLN A 53 11.08 -12.97 11.74
CA GLN A 53 11.85 -12.46 10.58
C GLN A 53 11.02 -11.47 9.74
N PRO A 54 11.69 -10.56 8.98
CA PRO A 54 11.04 -9.74 7.98
C PRO A 54 10.62 -10.59 6.77
N PHE A 55 9.37 -10.49 6.32
CA PHE A 55 8.98 -10.93 4.99
C PHE A 55 8.67 -9.72 4.12
N LEU A 56 9.20 -9.72 2.89
CA LEU A 56 8.87 -8.76 1.84
C LEU A 56 8.11 -9.52 0.75
N GLY A 57 6.88 -9.09 0.46
CA GLY A 57 6.05 -9.71 -0.56
C GLY A 57 5.53 -8.69 -1.55
N ALA A 58 5.45 -9.07 -2.82
CA ALA A 58 4.67 -8.31 -3.79
C ALA A 58 3.19 -8.44 -3.41
N GLY A 59 2.43 -7.37 -3.63
CA GLY A 59 1.02 -7.35 -3.30
C GLY A 59 0.20 -6.57 -4.30
N THR A 60 -1.08 -6.90 -4.32
CA THR A 60 -2.10 -6.23 -5.11
C THR A 60 -3.36 -6.01 -4.27
N GLY A 61 -4.18 -5.05 -4.62
CA GLY A 61 -5.45 -4.85 -3.95
C GLY A 61 -6.31 -3.80 -4.59
N LEU A 62 -7.45 -3.58 -3.96
CA LEU A 62 -8.45 -2.61 -4.38
C LEU A 62 -8.86 -1.78 -3.16
N ALA A 63 -9.20 -0.52 -3.40
CA ALA A 63 -9.81 0.33 -2.42
C ALA A 63 -10.96 1.12 -3.04
N VAL A 64 -11.97 1.39 -2.22
CA VAL A 64 -13.08 2.29 -2.53
C VAL A 64 -13.03 3.43 -1.54
N GLY A 65 -13.23 4.65 -2.02
CA GLY A 65 -13.15 5.83 -1.20
C GLY A 65 -14.26 6.83 -1.45
N MET A 66 -14.42 7.74 -0.51
CA MET A 66 -15.37 8.84 -0.57
C MET A 66 -14.68 10.11 -0.06
N THR A 67 -14.64 11.14 -0.90
CA THR A 67 -14.13 12.46 -0.55
C THR A 67 -15.30 13.42 -0.35
N LEU A 68 -15.40 13.99 0.85
CA LEU A 68 -16.39 15.00 1.18
C LEU A 68 -15.99 16.38 0.62
N PRO A 69 -16.93 17.33 0.48
CA PRO A 69 -16.63 18.69 0.05
C PRO A 69 -15.60 19.41 0.94
N SER A 70 -15.55 19.02 2.22
CA SER A 70 -14.60 19.43 3.25
C SER A 70 -13.19 18.84 3.08
N ARG A 71 -12.93 18.08 2.02
CA ARG A 71 -11.66 17.37 1.72
C ARG A 71 -11.33 16.21 2.65
N PHE A 72 -12.22 15.85 3.56
CA PHE A 72 -12.09 14.60 4.30
C PHE A 72 -12.31 13.42 3.37
N HIS A 73 -11.36 12.49 3.36
CA HIS A 73 -11.39 11.29 2.56
C HIS A 73 -11.54 10.07 3.47
N PHE A 74 -12.50 9.21 3.16
CA PHE A 74 -12.69 7.93 3.83
C PHE A 74 -12.45 6.82 2.82
N GLU A 75 -11.82 5.74 3.26
CA GLU A 75 -11.44 4.64 2.37
C GLU A 75 -11.67 3.29 3.04
N LEU A 76 -12.11 2.31 2.26
CA LEU A 76 -12.09 0.88 2.60
C LEU A 76 -11.28 0.13 1.55
N GLY A 77 -10.35 -0.71 1.98
CA GLY A 77 -9.46 -1.43 1.06
C GLY A 77 -9.21 -2.87 1.45
N ALA A 78 -8.89 -3.69 0.45
CA ALA A 78 -8.47 -5.07 0.61
C ALA A 78 -7.20 -5.32 -0.22
N LEU A 79 -6.18 -5.90 0.41
CA LEU A 79 -4.85 -6.09 -0.15
C LEU A 79 -4.40 -7.53 0.10
N ALA A 80 -3.82 -8.16 -0.92
CA ALA A 80 -3.22 -9.47 -0.83
C ALA A 80 -1.71 -9.37 -1.11
N HIS A 81 -0.89 -10.08 -0.32
CA HIS A 81 0.55 -10.17 -0.53
C HIS A 81 1.01 -11.61 -0.60
N LEU A 82 2.04 -11.84 -1.40
CA LEU A 82 2.78 -13.09 -1.48
C LEU A 82 4.27 -12.80 -1.37
N GLY A 83 4.93 -13.46 -0.43
CA GLY A 83 6.35 -13.27 -0.16
C GLY A 83 7.06 -14.57 0.20
N SER A 84 8.36 -14.59 -0.05
CA SER A 84 9.24 -15.65 0.44
C SER A 84 10.58 -15.08 0.86
N ALA A 85 11.18 -15.68 1.87
CA ALA A 85 12.53 -15.37 2.32
C ALA A 85 13.33 -16.67 2.39
N LYS A 86 14.58 -16.62 1.92
CA LYS A 86 15.53 -17.73 2.02
C LYS A 86 16.82 -17.20 2.63
N ALA A 87 17.32 -17.87 3.66
CA ALA A 87 18.58 -17.53 4.30
C ALA A 87 19.36 -18.81 4.62
N ALA A 88 20.69 -18.73 4.65
CA ALA A 88 21.52 -19.79 5.23
C ALA A 88 21.68 -19.52 6.73
N VAL A 89 21.48 -20.53 7.58
CA VAL A 89 21.55 -20.38 9.05
C VAL A 89 22.81 -21.06 9.63
N GLY A 90 23.68 -21.58 8.77
CA GLY A 90 24.97 -22.19 9.15
C GLY A 90 25.45 -23.21 8.12
N PRO A 91 26.54 -23.94 8.42
CA PRO A 91 27.00 -25.05 7.58
C PRO A 91 25.97 -26.19 7.64
N GLY A 92 25.18 -26.37 6.57
CA GLY A 92 24.24 -27.49 6.43
C GLY A 92 22.77 -27.20 6.70
N ALA A 93 22.41 -26.00 7.20
CA ALA A 93 21.02 -25.63 7.48
C ALA A 93 20.53 -24.51 6.55
N THR A 94 19.50 -24.81 5.76
CA THR A 94 18.79 -23.82 4.95
C THR A 94 17.49 -23.42 5.63
N PHE A 95 17.24 -22.11 5.64
CA PHE A 95 15.98 -21.52 6.09
C PHE A 95 15.16 -21.11 4.87
N HIS A 96 13.90 -21.50 4.87
CA HIS A 96 12.93 -21.17 3.84
C HIS A 96 11.60 -20.75 4.46
N ALA A 97 11.20 -19.50 4.25
CA ALA A 97 9.92 -18.96 4.65
C ALA A 97 9.07 -18.67 3.40
N ARG A 98 7.80 -19.07 3.43
CA ARG A 98 6.79 -18.71 2.42
C ARG A 98 5.54 -18.24 3.14
N TYR A 99 5.12 -17.02 2.84
CA TYR A 99 3.97 -16.40 3.49
C TYR A 99 3.05 -15.75 2.45
N ALA A 100 1.76 -15.93 2.67
CA ALA A 100 0.71 -15.15 2.07
C ALA A 100 0.06 -14.30 3.16
N SER A 101 -0.43 -13.11 2.80
CA SER A 101 -1.22 -12.31 3.73
C SER A 101 -2.38 -11.65 3.04
N PHE A 102 -3.52 -11.58 3.73
CA PHE A 102 -4.67 -10.80 3.34
C PHE A 102 -4.89 -9.68 4.35
N LEU A 103 -5.04 -8.46 3.89
CA LEU A 103 -5.11 -7.24 4.68
C LEU A 103 -6.40 -6.49 4.32
N GLY A 104 -7.28 -6.32 5.29
CA GLY A 104 -8.45 -5.44 5.18
C GLY A 104 -8.21 -4.13 5.94
N LEU A 105 -8.47 -2.99 5.31
CA LEU A 105 -8.18 -1.65 5.82
C LEU A 105 -9.41 -0.74 5.77
N ALA A 106 -9.50 0.13 6.76
CA ALA A 106 -10.34 1.32 6.76
C ALA A 106 -9.48 2.54 7.10
N GLY A 107 -9.60 3.60 6.32
CA GLY A 107 -8.79 4.81 6.43
C GLY A 107 -9.63 6.07 6.49
N ALA A 108 -9.13 7.07 7.22
CA ALA A 108 -9.63 8.44 7.19
C ALA A 108 -8.46 9.40 7.03
N GLY A 109 -8.54 10.29 6.06
CA GLY A 109 -7.49 11.25 5.72
C GLY A 109 -8.02 12.59 5.26
N TYR A 110 -7.10 13.44 4.85
CA TYR A 110 -7.42 14.79 4.39
C TYR A 110 -6.66 15.13 3.12
N ASP A 111 -7.37 15.54 2.07
CA ASP A 111 -6.77 15.87 0.77
C ASP A 111 -6.16 17.28 0.77
N TRP A 112 -4.84 17.36 0.83
CA TRP A 112 -4.05 18.57 0.61
C TRP A 112 -3.63 18.69 -0.86
N SER A 113 -4.38 19.51 -1.61
CA SER A 113 -3.98 19.91 -2.95
C SER A 113 -2.88 20.98 -2.89
N LEU A 114 -1.64 20.60 -3.20
CA LEU A 114 -0.49 21.52 -3.28
C LEU A 114 -0.45 22.27 -4.62
N ALA A 115 -0.86 21.58 -5.68
CA ALA A 115 -1.03 22.13 -7.02
C ALA A 115 -2.38 21.65 -7.56
N ARG A 116 -2.79 22.16 -8.73
CA ARG A 116 -4.06 21.75 -9.37
C ARG A 116 -4.12 20.23 -9.62
N ALA A 117 -2.98 19.59 -9.88
CA ALA A 117 -2.89 18.16 -10.14
C ALA A 117 -2.34 17.35 -8.95
N LEU A 118 -1.60 17.95 -8.02
CA LEU A 118 -0.90 17.22 -6.97
C LEU A 118 -1.69 17.23 -5.66
N VAL A 119 -2.03 16.06 -5.16
CA VAL A 119 -2.69 15.85 -3.86
C VAL A 119 -1.81 15.03 -2.95
N LEU A 120 -1.59 15.53 -1.73
CA LEU A 120 -1.08 14.76 -0.61
C LEU A 120 -2.25 14.40 0.30
N ARG A 121 -2.31 13.15 0.73
CA ARG A 121 -3.34 12.64 1.64
C ARG A 121 -2.67 11.97 2.83
N PRO A 122 -2.31 12.74 3.88
CA PRO A 122 -2.07 12.15 5.19
C PRO A 122 -3.36 11.48 5.67
N SER A 123 -3.24 10.29 6.22
CA SER A 123 -4.37 9.53 6.75
C SER A 123 -3.99 8.68 7.95
N LEU A 124 -5.00 8.31 8.73
CA LEU A 124 -4.91 7.26 9.73
C LEU A 124 -5.66 6.05 9.19
N VAL A 125 -5.02 4.89 9.25
CA VAL A 125 -5.58 3.64 8.75
C VAL A 125 -5.60 2.62 9.87
N ALA A 126 -6.70 1.89 9.98
CA ALA A 126 -6.85 0.76 10.88
C ALA A 126 -7.31 -0.46 10.08
N GLY A 127 -6.96 -1.65 10.53
CA GLY A 127 -7.31 -2.86 9.81
C GLY A 127 -6.90 -4.16 10.48
N GLY A 128 -7.12 -5.25 9.76
CA GLY A 128 -6.75 -6.59 10.16
C GLY A 128 -5.94 -7.26 9.07
N ILE A 129 -4.86 -7.93 9.45
CA ILE A 129 -4.08 -8.80 8.56
C ILE A 129 -4.21 -10.24 9.01
N LEU A 130 -4.48 -11.14 8.07
CA LEU A 130 -4.34 -12.57 8.24
C LEU A 130 -3.09 -13.01 7.50
N ILE A 131 -2.09 -13.48 8.24
CA ILE A 131 -0.85 -14.02 7.69
C ILE A 131 -0.94 -15.54 7.76
N ALA A 132 -0.70 -16.23 6.65
CA ALA A 132 -0.67 -17.68 6.57
C ALA A 132 0.57 -18.13 5.82
N GLY A 133 1.31 -19.08 6.37
CA GLY A 133 2.54 -19.54 5.72
C GLY A 133 3.18 -20.73 6.38
N SER A 134 4.43 -20.96 5.99
CA SER A 134 5.26 -21.97 6.62
C SER A 134 6.72 -21.54 6.64
N THR A 135 7.38 -21.92 7.72
CA THR A 135 8.83 -21.82 7.89
C THR A 135 9.41 -23.23 7.84
N GLN A 136 10.50 -23.40 7.11
CA GLN A 136 11.27 -24.63 7.05
C GLN A 136 12.71 -24.36 7.47
N VAL A 137 13.23 -25.18 8.37
CA VAL A 137 14.62 -25.18 8.83
C VAL A 137 15.17 -26.59 8.67
N GLY A 138 16.04 -26.81 7.69
CA GLY A 138 16.46 -28.17 7.34
C GLY A 138 15.28 -29.02 6.83
N THR A 139 14.98 -30.13 7.50
CA THR A 139 13.85 -31.02 7.18
C THR A 139 12.57 -30.69 7.96
N GLU A 140 12.67 -29.89 9.03
CA GLU A 140 11.51 -29.54 9.86
C GLU A 140 10.72 -28.40 9.23
N ARG A 141 9.39 -28.52 9.28
CA ARG A 141 8.46 -27.53 8.72
C ARG A 141 7.37 -27.20 9.71
N GLU A 142 7.26 -25.92 10.03
CA GLU A 142 6.20 -25.36 10.87
C GLU A 142 5.23 -24.57 10.01
N ARG A 143 3.93 -24.73 10.26
CA ARG A 143 2.87 -23.91 9.66
C ARG A 143 2.41 -22.87 10.66
N ASP A 144 2.17 -21.66 10.16
CA ASP A 144 1.82 -20.52 11.00
C ASP A 144 0.64 -19.77 10.40
N VAL A 145 -0.34 -19.45 11.24
CA VAL A 145 -1.50 -18.63 10.88
C VAL A 145 -1.71 -17.62 12.00
N ARG A 146 -1.63 -16.33 11.67
CA ARG A 146 -1.69 -15.25 12.65
C ARG A 146 -2.63 -14.14 12.19
N PRO A 147 -3.74 -13.89 12.91
CA PRO A 147 -4.47 -12.65 12.79
C PRO A 147 -3.75 -11.55 13.58
N LEU A 148 -3.62 -10.36 13.00
CA LEU A 148 -3.12 -9.17 13.70
C LEU A 148 -4.01 -7.98 13.41
N PHE A 149 -4.25 -7.16 14.43
CA PHE A 149 -4.83 -5.84 14.26
C PHE A 149 -3.74 -4.81 14.04
N LEU A 150 -3.98 -3.90 13.11
CA LEU A 150 -3.03 -2.91 12.65
C LEU A 150 -3.66 -1.53 12.76
N VAL A 151 -2.86 -0.55 13.20
CA VAL A 151 -3.22 0.86 13.15
C VAL A 151 -1.97 1.67 12.82
N GLY A 152 -2.11 2.71 12.02
CA GLY A 152 -1.02 3.65 11.87
C GLY A 152 -1.21 4.68 10.78
N PRO A 153 -0.21 5.54 10.60
CA PRO A 153 -0.25 6.61 9.61
C PRO A 153 -0.03 6.08 8.19
N SER A 154 -0.71 6.73 7.25
CA SER A 154 -0.47 6.60 5.81
C SER A 154 -0.26 7.97 5.20
N LEU A 155 0.51 8.00 4.12
CA LEU A 155 0.64 9.17 3.25
C LEU A 155 0.54 8.71 1.79
N ALA A 156 -0.53 9.14 1.13
CA ALA A 156 -0.64 9.02 -0.32
C ALA A 156 -0.21 10.33 -1.01
N CYS A 157 0.48 10.18 -2.13
CA CYS A 157 0.87 11.26 -3.04
C CYS A 157 0.32 10.94 -4.42
N LEU A 158 -0.62 11.75 -4.89
CA LEU A 158 -1.43 11.52 -6.08
C LEU A 158 -1.25 12.65 -7.09
N VAL A 159 -1.14 12.28 -8.36
CA VAL A 159 -1.22 13.19 -9.50
C VAL A 159 -2.54 12.92 -10.22
N ARG A 160 -3.39 13.94 -10.30
CA ARG A 160 -4.70 13.93 -10.96
C ARG A 160 -4.60 14.42 -12.41
N PHE A 161 -5.38 13.82 -13.28
CA PHE A 161 -5.52 14.17 -14.69
C PHE A 161 -6.97 13.93 -15.11
N GLY A 162 -7.80 14.97 -14.97
CA GLY A 162 -9.26 14.90 -15.04
C GLY A 162 -9.81 14.01 -13.93
N ARG A 163 -10.72 13.09 -14.29
CA ARG A 163 -11.29 12.09 -13.36
C ARG A 163 -10.32 10.99 -12.94
N PHE A 164 -9.14 10.88 -13.54
CA PHE A 164 -8.19 9.82 -13.24
C PHE A 164 -7.04 10.31 -12.35
N HIS A 165 -6.41 9.40 -11.62
CA HIS A 165 -5.22 9.73 -10.86
C HIS A 165 -4.25 8.55 -10.77
N ALA A 166 -2.97 8.87 -10.58
CA ALA A 166 -1.91 7.91 -10.32
C ALA A 166 -0.98 8.43 -9.23
N GLY A 167 -0.39 7.54 -8.45
CA GLY A 167 0.42 7.97 -7.32
C GLY A 167 1.11 6.84 -6.57
N ALA A 168 1.54 7.18 -5.35
CA ALA A 168 2.08 6.22 -4.41
C ALA A 168 1.45 6.39 -3.04
N ASP A 169 1.22 5.28 -2.33
CA ASP A 169 0.86 5.24 -0.93
C ASP A 169 1.98 4.58 -0.12
N ALA A 170 2.29 5.16 1.03
CA ALA A 170 3.15 4.55 2.02
C ALA A 170 2.38 4.50 3.35
N THR A 171 2.22 3.29 3.89
CA THR A 171 1.55 3.08 5.16
C THR A 171 2.50 2.40 6.14
N ALA A 172 2.55 2.91 7.37
CA ALA A 172 3.26 2.29 8.48
C ALA A 172 2.23 1.87 9.53
N PHE A 173 2.27 0.60 9.93
CA PHE A 173 1.38 0.04 10.93
C PHE A 173 2.14 -0.35 12.18
N PHE A 174 1.45 -0.16 13.29
CA PHE A 174 1.78 -0.68 14.59
C PHE A 174 0.81 -1.81 14.92
N VAL A 175 1.35 -2.89 15.50
CA VAL A 175 0.56 -4.00 16.04
C VAL A 175 0.42 -3.74 17.54
N PRO A 176 -0.75 -3.35 18.07
CA PRO A 176 -0.87 -2.96 19.48
C PRO A 176 -0.43 -4.04 20.47
N ALA A 177 -0.61 -5.32 20.10
CA ALA A 177 -0.19 -6.46 20.92
C ALA A 177 1.32 -6.76 20.86
N ARG A 178 2.10 -6.05 20.04
CA ARG A 178 3.55 -6.30 19.84
C ARG A 178 4.30 -4.99 19.73
N VAL A 179 5.05 -4.65 20.77
CA VAL A 179 5.81 -3.39 20.91
C VAL A 179 6.89 -3.20 19.82
N ALA A 180 7.27 -4.23 19.05
CA ALA A 180 8.45 -4.20 18.18
C ALA A 180 8.26 -4.75 16.75
N ALA A 181 7.02 -4.84 16.25
CA ALA A 181 6.75 -5.44 14.93
C ALA A 181 6.05 -4.47 13.98
N PRO A 182 6.74 -3.44 13.44
CA PRO A 182 6.14 -2.55 12.46
C PRO A 182 5.81 -3.34 11.18
N VAL A 183 4.71 -2.98 10.52
CA VAL A 183 4.43 -3.42 9.15
C VAL A 183 4.46 -2.18 8.28
N ALA A 184 5.24 -2.21 7.20
CA ALA A 184 5.31 -1.11 6.27
C ALA A 184 4.87 -1.59 4.89
N THR A 185 3.94 -0.88 4.27
CA THR A 185 3.47 -1.19 2.91
C THR A 185 3.68 0.02 2.01
N THR A 186 4.08 -0.24 0.78
CA THR A 186 4.22 0.78 -0.26
C THR A 186 3.55 0.31 -1.53
N TYR A 187 2.61 1.10 -2.06
CA TYR A 187 1.88 0.79 -3.28
C TYR A 187 2.00 1.91 -4.31
N ALA A 188 2.02 1.52 -5.57
CA ALA A 188 1.53 2.39 -6.63
C ALA A 188 -0.02 2.37 -6.58
N LEU A 189 -0.61 3.56 -6.72
CA LEU A 189 -2.04 3.80 -6.77
C LEU A 189 -2.44 4.18 -8.18
N PHE A 190 -3.49 3.55 -8.70
CA PHE A 190 -4.12 3.95 -9.96
C PHE A 190 -5.63 3.89 -9.79
N GLY A 191 -6.31 5.01 -9.99
CA GLY A 191 -7.74 5.08 -9.74
C GLY A 191 -8.45 6.14 -10.55
N PHE A 192 -9.75 6.20 -10.34
CA PHE A 192 -10.61 7.22 -10.91
C PHE A 192 -11.65 7.72 -9.90
N GLU A 193 -12.09 8.95 -10.11
CA GLU A 193 -13.08 9.69 -9.34
C GLU A 193 -14.40 9.72 -10.14
N GLN A 194 -15.52 9.47 -9.47
CA GLN A 194 -16.88 9.49 -10.04
C GLN A 194 -17.76 10.51 -9.32
#